data_AF-A0A2L0B775-F1
#
_entry.id   AF-A0A2L0B775-F1
#
_cell.length_a   1.000
_cell.length_b   1.000
_cell.length_c   1.000
_cell.angle_alpha   90.00
_cell.angle_beta   90.00
_cell.angle_gamma   90.00
#
_symmetry.space_group_name_H-M   'P 1'
#
loop_
_entity.id
_entity.type
_entity.pdbx_description
1 polymer ?
#
loop_
_entity_poly.entity_id
_entity_poly.type
_entity_poly.pdbx_seq_one_letter_code
_entity_poly.pdbx_strand_id
1 'polypeptide(L)'
;LEGGLKFDFSEIKLPKDCLSQNNDENEENDLDNDEDNYESDNEESGTPNTLQSCFKTMVDILSKQDPETITQVQTLVKELRRITLLWDELWLGTLAQHQSEISKRQHQLEYEIEKVNDNTNLTKEERSSLIIEKHRIIIKPIIFVLEQLNDVTNVEPETPHEKQFQEKYLEDINSVIEKLKNPLHPERPKDSLAPLKQLQKKFQQKFHKRASYSLKMQDISPVLHAIKNTMIAMPGLATTAKRNITISHVHNIVSILPTKTKPKKLVFYGSDGQTYTYLFKGLEDLHLDERIMQFLSIANTMMARNADPAGNNLYCARHYSVIPLGPRSGLISWVDGTTPVFALYKRWQQRELAKPNAKDFHLASATVPRPSELFYNKLVEHGVKNIDNRKEWPLSTLKEVLTELMAETPDDLISKELWCNAVSTTSWWQVVKRYSYSVAVMSIIGYIIGLGDRHLDNVLIDLLTGDV
;
A
#
# COMPACT_ATOMS: atom_id res chain seq x y z
N LEU A 1 31.53 -20.73 10.14
CA LEU A 1 31.28 -19.53 9.30
C LEU A 1 29.79 -19.50 9.01
N GLU A 2 29.00 -19.29 10.06
CA GLU A 2 27.54 -19.17 10.04
C GLU A 2 27.25 -17.91 10.84
N GLY A 3 26.95 -16.82 10.16
CA GLY A 3 26.81 -15.50 10.79
C GLY A 3 26.34 -14.42 9.83
N GLY A 4 25.74 -14.81 8.70
CA GLY A 4 25.01 -13.88 7.85
C GLY A 4 23.59 -13.82 8.36
N LEU A 5 23.19 -12.69 8.94
CA LEU A 5 21.78 -12.34 9.11
C LEU A 5 21.10 -12.53 7.75
N LYS A 6 20.19 -13.51 7.66
CA LYS A 6 19.30 -13.66 6.51
C LYS A 6 18.58 -12.34 6.34
N PHE A 7 18.53 -11.83 5.11
CA PHE A 7 17.76 -10.64 4.78
C PHE A 7 16.31 -10.88 5.18
N ASP A 8 15.91 -10.32 6.32
CA ASP A 8 14.56 -10.44 6.78
C ASP A 8 13.75 -9.46 5.97
N PHE A 9 12.85 -10.00 5.15
CA PHE A 9 11.92 -9.17 4.42
C PHE A 9 11.23 -8.19 5.37
N SER A 10 11.04 -8.55 6.67
CA SER A 10 10.47 -7.73 7.76
C SER A 10 11.00 -6.29 7.85
N GLU A 11 12.26 -6.07 7.47
CA GLU A 11 12.95 -4.78 7.56
C GLU A 11 12.73 -3.87 6.33
N ILE A 12 12.19 -4.42 5.24
CA ILE A 12 11.86 -3.66 4.03
C ILE A 12 10.63 -2.80 4.32
N LYS A 13 10.85 -1.50 4.50
CA LYS A 13 9.81 -0.47 4.54
C LYS A 13 9.94 0.33 3.26
N LEU A 14 8.96 0.27 2.37
CA LEU A 14 8.90 1.17 1.21
C LEU A 14 8.80 2.62 1.72
N PRO A 15 9.74 3.53 1.41
CA PRO A 15 9.59 4.94 1.76
C PRO A 15 8.33 5.54 1.16
N LYS A 16 7.93 6.66 1.76
CA LYS A 16 6.64 7.27 1.49
C LYS A 16 6.42 7.62 0.00
N ASP A 17 7.49 7.75 -0.78
CA ASP A 17 7.49 8.33 -2.13
C ASP A 17 8.10 7.42 -3.21
N CYS A 18 8.40 6.16 -2.90
CA CYS A 18 9.20 5.32 -3.82
C CYS A 18 8.48 4.90 -5.11
N LEU A 19 7.17 5.08 -5.11
CA LEU A 19 6.28 4.71 -6.20
C LEU A 19 5.36 5.87 -6.59
N SER A 20 5.53 7.05 -5.95
CA SER A 20 4.83 8.26 -6.33
C SER A 20 5.44 8.82 -7.61
N GLN A 21 4.56 9.42 -8.42
CA GLN A 21 4.99 10.18 -9.59
C GLN A 21 5.76 11.40 -9.08
N ASN A 22 6.97 11.63 -9.61
CA ASN A 22 7.62 12.94 -9.47
C ASN A 22 6.68 14.01 -10.05
N ASN A 23 5.94 14.68 -9.18
CA ASN A 23 5.50 16.05 -9.36
C ASN A 23 6.06 16.79 -8.16
N ASP A 24 7.01 17.66 -8.45
CA ASP A 24 7.52 18.82 -7.71
C ASP A 24 7.54 18.83 -6.18
N GLU A 25 8.68 19.31 -5.72
CA GLU A 25 9.12 19.54 -4.34
C GLU A 25 8.06 20.20 -3.45
N ASN A 26 8.16 19.86 -2.15
CA ASN A 26 7.49 20.44 -0.99
C ASN A 26 6.15 19.82 -0.58
N GLU A 27 6.22 18.63 0.03
CA GLU A 27 5.34 18.33 1.17
C GLU A 27 6.23 17.99 2.37
N GLU A 28 6.11 18.82 3.40
CA GLU A 28 6.93 18.83 4.59
C GLU A 28 6.82 17.53 5.39
N ASN A 29 7.97 17.14 5.96
CA ASN A 29 8.06 16.20 7.05
C ASN A 29 7.42 16.82 8.30
N ASP A 30 6.11 16.62 8.50
CA ASP A 30 5.54 16.67 9.84
C ASP A 30 6.00 15.40 10.59
N LEU A 31 7.15 15.55 11.24
CA LEU A 31 7.65 14.69 12.29
C LEU A 31 6.78 14.92 13.54
N ASP A 32 5.68 14.17 13.66
CA ASP A 32 5.13 13.86 14.97
C ASP A 32 6.08 12.86 15.64
N ASN A 33 7.08 13.42 16.33
CA ASN A 33 7.80 12.77 17.42
C ASN A 33 6.86 12.73 18.63
N ASP A 34 5.97 11.74 18.67
CA ASP A 34 5.45 11.24 19.94
C ASP A 34 6.22 9.95 20.25
N GLU A 35 7.24 10.09 21.09
CA GLU A 35 7.89 8.99 21.80
C GLU A 35 6.87 8.35 22.74
N ASP A 36 6.07 7.42 22.23
CA ASP A 36 5.36 6.46 23.06
C ASP A 36 6.37 5.44 23.59
N ASN A 37 6.95 5.81 24.73
CA ASN A 37 7.79 4.99 25.58
C ASN A 37 6.93 3.88 26.22
N TYR A 38 6.56 2.86 25.44
CA TYR A 38 6.10 1.59 25.99
C TYR A 38 7.32 0.82 26.48
N GLU A 39 7.47 0.75 27.80
CA GLU A 39 8.38 -0.17 28.46
C GLU A 39 8.19 -1.56 27.85
N SER A 40 9.20 -2.00 27.10
CA SER A 40 9.34 -3.38 26.66
C SER A 40 9.47 -4.23 27.92
N ASP A 41 8.35 -4.82 28.36
CA ASP A 41 8.39 -5.99 29.22
C ASP A 41 9.36 -6.99 28.58
N ASN A 42 10.35 -7.41 29.36
CA ASN A 42 11.32 -8.43 29.01
C ASN A 42 10.58 -9.72 28.63
N GLU A 43 10.32 -9.95 27.35
CA GLU A 43 9.85 -11.24 26.88
C GLU A 43 10.97 -12.28 27.04
N GLU A 44 10.73 -13.20 27.96
CA GLU A 44 11.51 -14.40 28.19
C GLU A 44 11.74 -15.17 26.88
N SER A 45 13.01 -15.44 26.61
CA SER A 45 13.59 -16.25 25.53
C SER A 45 13.16 -17.74 25.45
N GLY A 46 11.88 -18.08 25.69
CA GLY A 46 11.36 -19.46 25.71
C GLY A 46 10.04 -19.75 24.97
N THR A 47 9.30 -18.72 24.52
CA THR A 47 7.94 -18.87 23.95
C THR A 47 7.81 -19.24 22.46
N PRO A 48 8.70 -18.88 21.51
CA PRO A 48 8.41 -19.08 20.08
C PRO A 48 8.39 -20.57 19.68
N ASN A 49 9.21 -21.40 20.31
CA ASN A 49 9.25 -22.84 20.03
C ASN A 49 7.98 -23.58 20.48
N THR A 50 7.34 -23.12 21.56
CA THR A 50 6.12 -23.77 22.08
C THR A 50 4.93 -23.53 21.17
N LEU A 51 4.69 -22.27 20.75
CA LEU A 51 3.61 -21.96 19.81
C LEU A 51 3.83 -22.63 18.45
N GLN A 52 5.05 -22.63 17.94
CA GLN A 52 5.38 -23.29 16.68
C GLN A 52 5.12 -24.81 16.74
N SER A 53 5.43 -25.45 17.88
CA SER A 53 5.13 -26.87 18.11
C SER A 53 3.61 -27.14 18.15
N CYS A 54 2.85 -26.27 18.80
CA CYS A 54 1.38 -26.35 18.83
C CYS A 54 0.78 -26.20 17.43
N PHE A 55 1.21 -25.21 16.64
CA PHE A 55 0.74 -25.02 15.27
C PHE A 55 1.07 -26.21 14.38
N LYS A 56 2.29 -26.75 14.49
CA LYS A 56 2.69 -27.95 13.75
C LYS A 56 1.78 -29.14 14.09
N THR A 57 1.51 -29.35 15.39
CA THR A 57 0.63 -30.43 15.84
C THR A 57 -0.80 -30.27 15.31
N MET A 58 -1.34 -29.04 15.27
CA MET A 58 -2.66 -28.77 14.70
C MET A 58 -2.70 -29.07 13.20
N VAL A 59 -1.68 -28.64 12.44
CA VAL A 59 -1.56 -28.94 11.01
C VAL A 59 -1.47 -30.44 10.78
N ASP A 60 -0.71 -31.18 11.60
CA ASP A 60 -0.58 -32.63 11.50
C ASP A 60 -1.92 -33.35 11.76
N ILE A 61 -2.72 -32.87 12.72
CA ILE A 61 -4.06 -33.43 12.99
C ILE A 61 -5.01 -33.14 11.83
N LEU A 62 -5.05 -31.89 11.35
CA LEU A 62 -5.92 -31.51 10.23
C LEU A 62 -5.53 -32.25 8.93
N SER A 63 -4.23 -32.43 8.68
CA SER A 63 -3.73 -33.17 7.53
C SER A 63 -4.12 -34.65 7.57
N LYS A 64 -4.32 -35.23 8.76
CA LYS A 64 -4.83 -36.60 8.90
C LYS A 64 -6.33 -36.69 8.64
N GLN A 65 -7.09 -35.63 8.89
CA GLN A 65 -8.54 -35.59 8.67
C GLN A 65 -8.87 -35.31 7.20
N ASP A 66 -8.22 -34.32 6.60
CA ASP A 66 -8.41 -33.94 5.20
C ASP A 66 -7.07 -33.53 4.56
N PRO A 67 -6.28 -34.51 4.08
CA PRO A 67 -4.94 -34.24 3.53
C PRO A 67 -4.99 -33.42 2.24
N GLU A 68 -6.05 -33.59 1.44
CA GLU A 68 -6.19 -32.91 0.15
C GLU A 68 -6.42 -31.41 0.36
N THR A 69 -7.40 -31.05 1.20
CA THR A 69 -7.70 -29.64 1.48
C THR A 69 -6.51 -28.93 2.11
N ILE A 70 -5.81 -29.56 3.07
CA ILE A 70 -4.64 -28.94 3.70
C ILE A 70 -3.51 -28.72 2.70
N THR A 71 -3.24 -29.69 1.82
CA THR A 71 -2.21 -29.53 0.78
C THR A 71 -2.58 -28.39 -0.18
N GLN A 72 -3.84 -28.33 -0.62
CA GLN A 72 -4.33 -27.26 -1.50
C GLN A 72 -4.21 -25.88 -0.83
N VAL A 73 -4.56 -25.75 0.46
CA VAL A 73 -4.42 -24.49 1.22
C VAL A 73 -2.95 -24.10 1.38
N GLN A 74 -2.06 -25.04 1.70
CA GLN A 74 -0.62 -24.76 1.80
C GLN A 74 -0.04 -24.25 0.48
N THR A 75 -0.42 -24.87 -0.64
CA THR A 75 -0.05 -24.40 -1.98
C THR A 75 -0.60 -23.02 -2.26
N LEU A 76 -1.89 -22.77 -1.98
CA LEU A 76 -2.52 -21.46 -2.15
C LEU A 76 -1.77 -20.36 -1.38
N VAL A 77 -1.50 -20.58 -0.08
CA VAL A 77 -0.80 -19.61 0.76
C VAL A 77 0.64 -19.40 0.32
N LYS A 78 1.36 -20.47 -0.08
CA LYS A 78 2.73 -20.37 -0.61
C LYS A 78 2.76 -19.46 -1.85
N GLU A 79 1.84 -19.67 -2.78
CA GLU A 79 1.79 -18.91 -4.02
C GLU A 79 1.29 -17.48 -3.83
N LEU A 80 0.30 -17.26 -2.93
CA LEU A 80 -0.11 -15.91 -2.54
C LEU A 80 1.07 -15.14 -1.93
N ARG A 81 1.85 -15.78 -1.05
CA ARG A 81 3.08 -15.18 -0.51
C ARG A 81 4.09 -14.84 -1.61
N ARG A 82 4.30 -15.73 -2.58
CA ARG A 82 5.19 -15.49 -3.73
C ARG A 82 4.78 -14.24 -4.54
N ILE A 83 3.49 -14.09 -4.84
CA ILE A 83 3.02 -12.94 -5.63
C ILE A 83 2.86 -11.64 -4.82
N THR A 84 3.17 -11.66 -3.51
CA THR A 84 3.09 -10.47 -2.65
C THR A 84 4.00 -9.37 -3.16
N LEU A 85 5.27 -9.72 -3.37
CA LEU A 85 6.32 -8.82 -3.80
C LEU A 85 7.13 -9.52 -4.88
N LEU A 86 6.96 -9.08 -6.13
CA LEU A 86 7.71 -9.61 -7.26
C LEU A 86 9.17 -9.14 -7.20
N TRP A 87 10.10 -9.85 -7.85
CA TRP A 87 11.53 -9.53 -7.80
C TRP A 87 11.85 -8.10 -8.27
N ASP A 88 11.21 -7.61 -9.31
CA ASP A 88 11.38 -6.22 -9.77
C ASP A 88 10.80 -5.19 -8.80
N GLU A 89 9.69 -5.50 -8.13
CA GLU A 89 9.12 -4.67 -7.06
C GLU A 89 10.04 -4.62 -5.84
N LEU A 90 10.64 -5.77 -5.48
CA LEU A 90 11.63 -5.90 -4.40
C LEU A 90 12.85 -5.01 -4.69
N TRP A 91 13.47 -5.16 -5.86
CA TRP A 91 14.63 -4.36 -6.26
C TRP A 91 14.31 -2.86 -6.27
N LEU A 92 13.19 -2.47 -6.88
CA LEU A 92 12.78 -1.06 -6.91
C LEU A 92 12.55 -0.51 -5.50
N GLY A 93 11.85 -1.26 -4.67
CA GLY A 93 11.51 -0.88 -3.31
C GLY A 93 12.73 -0.69 -2.42
N THR A 94 13.65 -1.66 -2.42
CA THR A 94 14.87 -1.61 -1.62
C THR A 94 15.82 -0.51 -2.10
N LEU A 95 16.02 -0.36 -3.42
CA LEU A 95 16.86 0.73 -3.94
C LEU A 95 16.32 2.11 -3.57
N ALA A 96 15.00 2.27 -3.58
CA ALA A 96 14.38 3.53 -3.21
C ALA A 96 14.42 3.76 -1.69
N GLN A 97 14.30 2.70 -0.86
CA GLN A 97 14.54 2.73 0.60
C GLN A 97 15.93 3.25 0.96
N HIS A 98 16.94 2.78 0.26
CA HIS A 98 18.32 3.18 0.53
C HIS A 98 18.78 4.40 -0.26
N GLN A 99 17.90 5.09 -1.01
CA GLN A 99 18.29 6.21 -1.88
C GLN A 99 18.95 7.37 -1.11
N SER A 100 18.39 7.73 0.04
CA SER A 100 18.93 8.78 0.91
C SER A 100 20.30 8.39 1.46
N GLU A 101 20.47 7.13 1.87
CA GLU A 101 21.74 6.60 2.37
C GLU A 101 22.79 6.52 1.25
N ILE A 102 22.43 6.02 0.07
CA ILE A 102 23.29 6.01 -1.12
C ILE A 102 23.78 7.43 -1.42
N SER A 103 22.88 8.43 -1.34
CA SER A 103 23.23 9.83 -1.57
C SER A 103 24.15 10.38 -0.48
N LYS A 104 23.90 10.09 0.79
CA LYS A 104 24.78 10.49 1.91
C LYS A 104 26.18 9.89 1.76
N ARG A 105 26.27 8.59 1.43
CA ARG A 105 27.55 7.89 1.20
C ARG A 105 28.31 8.46 0.00
N GLN A 106 27.60 8.87 -1.05
CA GLN A 106 28.22 9.57 -2.18
C GLN A 106 28.89 10.87 -1.72
N HIS A 107 28.18 11.74 -0.98
CA HIS A 107 28.74 13.01 -0.48
C HIS A 107 29.89 12.77 0.50
N GLN A 108 29.78 11.76 1.37
CA GLN A 108 30.85 11.38 2.29
C GLN A 108 32.12 10.96 1.55
N LEU A 109 31.97 10.18 0.47
CA LEU A 109 33.10 9.76 -0.35
C LEU A 109 33.74 10.95 -1.09
N GLU A 110 32.93 11.89 -1.61
CA GLU A 110 33.43 13.13 -2.23
C GLU A 110 34.29 13.95 -1.23
N TYR A 111 33.81 14.13 0.00
CA TYR A 111 34.53 14.84 1.06
C TYR A 111 35.84 14.15 1.48
N GLU A 112 35.83 12.82 1.66
CA GLU A 112 37.03 12.09 2.05
C GLU A 112 38.09 12.09 0.94
N ILE A 113 37.69 12.08 -0.33
CA ILE A 113 38.61 12.18 -1.46
C ILE A 113 39.26 13.56 -1.53
N GLU A 114 38.48 14.64 -1.34
CA GLU A 114 39.00 16.01 -1.29
C GLU A 114 40.04 16.15 -0.18
N LYS A 115 39.75 15.64 1.01
CA LYS A 115 40.67 15.64 2.16
C LYS A 115 41.97 14.86 1.90
N VAL A 116 41.91 13.74 1.18
CA VAL A 116 43.11 12.95 0.81
C VAL A 116 43.94 13.69 -0.23
N ASN A 117 43.29 14.41 -1.16
CA ASN A 117 43.96 15.19 -2.19
C ASN A 117 44.64 16.45 -1.63
N ASP A 118 44.03 17.11 -0.65
CA ASP A 118 44.57 18.33 0.00
C ASP A 118 45.79 18.05 0.89
N ASN A 119 46.03 16.80 1.27
CA ASN A 119 47.15 16.44 2.14
C ASN A 119 48.47 16.44 1.35
N THR A 120 49.32 17.43 1.61
CA THR A 120 50.62 17.63 0.95
C THR A 120 51.67 16.57 1.31
N ASN A 121 51.48 15.83 2.40
CA ASN A 121 52.44 14.85 2.90
C ASN A 121 52.35 13.46 2.24
N LEU A 122 51.36 13.23 1.36
CA LEU A 122 51.13 11.95 0.71
C LEU A 122 51.69 11.93 -0.72
N THR A 123 52.34 10.81 -1.07
CA THR A 123 52.72 10.54 -2.46
C THR A 123 51.49 10.22 -3.32
N LYS A 124 51.60 10.31 -4.66
CA LYS A 124 50.48 9.99 -5.56
C LYS A 124 50.00 8.54 -5.41
N GLU A 125 50.91 7.61 -5.15
CA GLU A 125 50.60 6.18 -4.97
C GLU A 125 49.88 5.92 -3.64
N GLU A 126 50.30 6.59 -2.55
CA GLU A 126 49.62 6.52 -1.25
C GLU A 126 48.24 7.16 -1.30
N ARG A 127 48.07 8.29 -2.01
CA ARG A 127 46.75 8.92 -2.22
C ARG A 127 45.80 7.97 -2.95
N SER A 128 46.25 7.36 -4.04
CA SER A 128 45.42 6.44 -4.82
C SER A 128 45.00 5.21 -4.00
N SER A 129 45.93 4.64 -3.23
CA SER A 129 45.66 3.49 -2.35
C SER A 129 44.65 3.84 -1.24
N LEU A 130 44.81 5.00 -0.60
CA LEU A 130 43.88 5.48 0.43
C LEU A 130 42.49 5.76 -0.14
N ILE A 131 42.39 6.33 -1.35
CA ILE A 131 41.10 6.56 -2.01
C ILE A 131 40.38 5.24 -2.29
N ILE A 132 41.08 4.21 -2.78
CA ILE A 132 40.52 2.88 -3.03
C ILE A 132 39.98 2.26 -1.72
N GLU A 133 40.77 2.35 -0.65
CA GLU A 133 40.38 1.78 0.64
C GLU A 133 39.19 2.52 1.27
N LYS A 134 39.16 3.85 1.18
CA LYS A 134 38.03 4.69 1.58
C LYS A 134 36.77 4.38 0.78
N HIS A 135 36.89 4.26 -0.55
CA HIS A 135 35.79 3.84 -1.42
C HIS A 135 35.22 2.49 -0.97
N ARG A 136 36.09 1.49 -0.76
CA ARG A 136 35.70 0.16 -0.32
C ARG A 136 34.93 0.20 1.00
N ILE A 137 35.43 0.94 2.00
CA ILE A 137 34.80 1.01 3.33
C ILE A 137 33.43 1.71 3.26
N ILE A 138 33.34 2.83 2.55
CA ILE A 138 32.12 3.66 2.49
C ILE A 138 31.01 2.97 1.70
N ILE A 139 31.36 2.27 0.60
CA ILE A 139 30.40 1.63 -0.32
C ILE A 139 30.05 0.19 0.10
N LYS A 140 30.84 -0.47 0.96
CA LYS A 140 30.59 -1.85 1.43
C LYS A 140 29.15 -2.09 1.92
N PRO A 141 28.49 -1.21 2.70
CA PRO A 141 27.10 -1.41 3.09
C PRO A 141 26.13 -1.43 1.91
N ILE A 142 26.36 -0.62 0.88
CA ILE A 142 25.53 -0.60 -0.34
C ILE A 142 25.72 -1.92 -1.10
N ILE A 143 26.97 -2.36 -1.27
CA ILE A 143 27.28 -3.64 -1.93
C ILE A 143 26.61 -4.78 -1.20
N PHE A 144 26.68 -4.80 0.13
CA PHE A 144 26.06 -5.85 0.95
C PHE A 144 24.55 -5.96 0.70
N VAL A 145 23.83 -4.84 0.63
CA VAL A 145 22.40 -4.84 0.30
C VAL A 145 22.15 -5.40 -1.12
N LEU A 146 22.94 -4.98 -2.10
CA LEU A 146 22.80 -5.46 -3.49
C LEU A 146 23.12 -6.96 -3.61
N GLU A 147 24.12 -7.45 -2.87
CA GLU A 147 24.46 -8.87 -2.82
C GLU A 147 23.34 -9.69 -2.19
N GLN A 148 22.75 -9.23 -1.09
CA GLN A 148 21.60 -9.89 -0.48
C GLN A 148 20.39 -9.95 -1.42
N LEU A 149 20.10 -8.86 -2.16
CA LEU A 149 19.06 -8.85 -3.17
C LEU A 149 19.37 -9.81 -4.33
N ASN A 150 20.63 -9.87 -4.75
CA ASN A 150 21.08 -10.80 -5.77
C ASN A 150 20.93 -12.25 -5.32
N ASP A 151 21.30 -12.58 -4.07
CA ASP A 151 21.15 -13.93 -3.50
C ASP A 151 19.69 -14.39 -3.49
N VAL A 152 18.74 -13.47 -3.25
CA VAL A 152 17.30 -13.76 -3.30
C VAL A 152 16.79 -13.93 -4.73
N THR A 153 17.33 -13.17 -5.70
CA THR A 153 16.81 -13.11 -7.07
C THR A 153 17.60 -13.92 -8.10
N ASN A 154 18.70 -14.54 -7.68
CA ASN A 154 19.54 -15.46 -8.47
C ASN A 154 19.27 -16.94 -8.13
N VAL A 155 18.19 -17.22 -7.38
CA VAL A 155 17.72 -18.59 -7.15
C VAL A 155 17.09 -19.19 -8.42
N GLU A 156 16.92 -20.50 -8.48
CA GLU A 156 16.22 -21.13 -9.62
C GLU A 156 14.80 -20.54 -9.78
N PRO A 157 14.45 -20.01 -10.97
CA PRO A 157 13.17 -19.37 -11.18
C PRO A 157 12.04 -20.43 -11.24
N GLU A 158 11.00 -20.26 -10.43
CA GLU A 158 9.81 -21.11 -10.40
C GLU A 158 8.71 -20.58 -11.34
N THR A 159 8.73 -19.30 -11.70
CA THR A 159 7.70 -18.65 -12.52
C THR A 159 8.25 -18.05 -13.82
N PRO A 160 7.43 -17.93 -14.88
CA PRO A 160 7.83 -17.23 -16.10
C PRO A 160 8.31 -15.80 -15.86
N HIS A 161 7.69 -15.07 -14.92
CA HIS A 161 8.08 -13.71 -14.57
C HIS A 161 9.46 -13.66 -13.91
N GLU A 162 9.77 -14.59 -13.01
CA GLU A 162 11.09 -14.73 -12.37
C GLU A 162 12.18 -15.05 -13.41
N LYS A 163 11.90 -15.96 -14.35
CA LYS A 163 12.83 -16.28 -15.45
C LYS A 163 13.09 -15.06 -16.34
N GLN A 164 12.04 -14.35 -16.75
CA GLN A 164 12.18 -13.12 -17.56
C GLN A 164 12.94 -12.02 -16.82
N PHE A 165 12.79 -11.93 -15.49
CA PHE A 165 13.56 -11.00 -14.68
C PHE A 165 15.07 -11.31 -14.78
N GLN A 166 15.46 -12.57 -14.59
CA GLN A 166 16.86 -12.98 -14.64
C GLN A 166 17.46 -12.76 -16.03
N GLU A 167 16.78 -13.21 -17.08
CA GLU A 167 17.22 -13.04 -18.47
C GLU A 167 17.46 -11.57 -18.83
N LYS A 168 16.70 -10.65 -18.22
CA LYS A 168 16.77 -9.22 -18.55
C LYS A 168 17.74 -8.44 -17.67
N TYR A 169 17.84 -8.76 -16.38
CA TYR A 169 18.50 -7.90 -15.39
C TYR A 169 19.71 -8.54 -14.70
N LEU A 170 19.87 -9.86 -14.70
CA LEU A 170 20.89 -10.54 -13.90
C LEU A 170 22.32 -10.17 -14.34
N GLU A 171 22.58 -10.14 -15.65
CA GLU A 171 23.89 -9.71 -16.18
C GLU A 171 24.22 -8.26 -15.81
N ASP A 172 23.23 -7.37 -15.93
CA ASP A 172 23.36 -5.96 -15.55
C ASP A 172 23.62 -5.82 -14.04
N ILE A 173 22.88 -6.54 -13.19
CA ILE A 173 23.04 -6.53 -11.72
C ILE A 173 24.45 -6.98 -11.33
N ASN A 174 24.89 -8.13 -11.85
CA ASN A 174 26.22 -8.66 -11.58
C ASN A 174 27.31 -7.69 -12.08
N SER A 175 27.14 -7.10 -13.26
CA SER A 175 28.07 -6.08 -13.77
C SER A 175 28.13 -4.84 -12.86
N VAL A 176 26.99 -4.40 -12.32
CA VAL A 176 26.94 -3.24 -11.41
C VAL A 176 27.61 -3.56 -10.07
N ILE A 177 27.34 -4.73 -9.49
CA ILE A 177 27.98 -5.16 -8.23
C ILE A 177 29.51 -5.23 -8.40
N GLU A 178 29.99 -5.81 -9.50
CA GLU A 178 31.43 -5.89 -9.79
C GLU A 178 32.06 -4.51 -10.02
N LYS A 179 31.39 -3.60 -10.74
CA LYS A 179 31.87 -2.22 -10.93
C LYS A 179 31.90 -1.41 -9.65
N LEU A 180 31.01 -1.69 -8.69
CA LEU A 180 31.02 -1.05 -7.37
C LEU A 180 32.12 -1.62 -6.46
N LYS A 181 32.43 -2.91 -6.57
CA LYS A 181 33.54 -3.54 -5.86
C LYS A 181 34.89 -3.05 -6.39
N ASN A 182 35.01 -2.97 -7.71
CA ASN A 182 36.25 -2.65 -8.42
C ASN A 182 36.04 -1.44 -9.36
N PRO A 183 35.95 -0.20 -8.81
CA PRO A 183 35.72 1.00 -9.62
C PRO A 183 36.94 1.33 -10.49
N LEU A 184 36.69 1.64 -11.78
CA LEU A 184 37.74 2.07 -12.72
C LEU A 184 38.35 3.44 -12.35
N HIS A 185 37.53 4.33 -11.77
CA HIS A 185 37.94 5.65 -11.32
C HIS A 185 37.47 5.90 -9.88
N PRO A 186 38.20 5.39 -8.87
CA PRO A 186 37.89 5.58 -7.45
C PRO A 186 37.87 7.06 -7.04
N GLU A 187 38.65 7.89 -7.75
CA GLU A 187 38.80 9.33 -7.53
C GLU A 187 37.55 10.15 -7.90
N ARG A 188 36.57 9.53 -8.59
CA ARG A 188 35.33 10.19 -9.03
C ARG A 188 34.10 9.43 -8.52
N PRO A 189 33.57 9.81 -7.35
CA PRO A 189 32.39 9.16 -6.75
C PRO A 189 31.15 9.15 -7.64
N LYS A 190 30.96 10.21 -8.42
CA LYS A 190 29.83 10.30 -9.37
C LYS A 190 29.90 9.21 -10.44
N ASP A 191 31.11 8.90 -10.91
CA ASP A 191 31.33 7.91 -11.96
C ASP A 191 31.28 6.49 -11.38
N SER A 192 31.77 6.28 -10.15
CA SER A 192 31.71 4.97 -9.49
C SER A 192 30.28 4.53 -9.14
N LEU A 193 29.40 5.48 -8.79
CA LEU A 193 27.99 5.23 -8.49
C LEU A 193 27.06 5.37 -9.72
N ALA A 194 27.56 5.82 -10.87
CA ALA A 194 26.76 5.95 -12.09
C ALA A 194 26.10 4.63 -12.56
N PRO A 195 26.77 3.46 -12.50
CA PRO A 195 26.14 2.18 -12.86
C PRO A 195 24.91 1.85 -12.00
N LEU A 196 24.97 2.15 -10.70
CA LEU A 196 23.84 1.95 -9.79
C LEU A 196 22.66 2.85 -10.13
N LYS A 197 22.92 4.13 -10.44
CA LYS A 197 21.88 5.08 -10.88
C LYS A 197 21.24 4.65 -12.21
N GLN A 198 22.01 4.07 -13.12
CA GLN A 198 21.48 3.54 -14.39
C GLN A 198 20.59 2.31 -14.15
N LEU A 199 20.99 1.40 -13.27
CA LEU A 199 20.19 0.24 -12.89
C LEU A 199 18.86 0.67 -12.25
N GLN A 200 18.90 1.64 -11.33
CA GLN A 200 17.71 2.20 -10.70
C GLN A 200 16.76 2.81 -11.73
N LYS A 201 17.27 3.58 -12.69
CA LYS A 201 16.46 4.14 -13.79
C LYS A 201 15.83 3.03 -14.65
N LYS A 202 16.55 1.94 -14.94
CA LYS A 202 15.99 0.79 -15.68
C LYS A 202 14.81 0.14 -14.95
N PHE A 203 14.87 0.00 -13.62
CA PHE A 203 13.75 -0.48 -12.83
C PHE A 203 12.59 0.51 -12.83
N GLN A 204 12.87 1.79 -12.59
CA GLN A 204 11.87 2.85 -12.57
C GLN A 204 11.09 2.96 -13.90
N GLN A 205 11.75 2.89 -15.05
CA GLN A 205 11.11 3.02 -16.38
C GLN A 205 9.94 2.05 -16.60
N LYS A 206 9.99 0.83 -16.03
CA LYS A 206 8.90 -0.16 -16.12
C LYS A 206 7.62 0.35 -15.45
N PHE A 207 7.76 1.07 -14.34
CA PHE A 207 6.65 1.52 -13.50
C PHE A 207 6.14 2.93 -13.84
N HIS A 208 6.85 3.70 -14.69
CA HIS A 208 6.46 5.05 -15.10
C HIS A 208 5.46 5.09 -16.28
N LYS A 209 5.13 3.94 -16.89
CA LYS A 209 4.13 3.88 -17.95
C LYS A 209 2.73 4.03 -17.34
N ARG A 210 2.11 5.19 -17.56
CA ARG A 210 0.88 5.78 -16.96
C ARG A 210 -0.43 4.96 -16.95
N ALA A 211 -0.43 3.68 -17.31
CA ALA A 211 -1.65 2.87 -17.35
C ALA A 211 -1.75 1.97 -16.11
N SER A 212 -2.98 1.68 -15.68
CA SER A 212 -3.27 0.56 -14.78
C SER A 212 -2.47 -0.66 -15.24
N TYR A 213 -1.47 -1.04 -14.45
CA TYR A 213 -0.60 -2.14 -14.78
C TYR A 213 -1.34 -3.42 -14.42
N SER A 214 -1.58 -4.26 -15.42
CA SER A 214 -2.15 -5.58 -15.24
C SER A 214 -1.07 -6.63 -15.41
N LEU A 215 -1.04 -7.57 -14.48
CA LEU A 215 -0.24 -8.77 -14.53
C LEU A 215 -1.12 -9.93 -14.98
N LYS A 216 -0.52 -10.93 -15.63
CA LYS A 216 -1.20 -12.20 -15.88
C LYS A 216 -0.82 -13.21 -14.81
N MET A 217 -1.81 -13.87 -14.22
CA MET A 217 -1.61 -14.88 -13.19
C MET A 217 -0.73 -16.01 -13.69
N GLN A 218 -0.92 -16.47 -14.93
CA GLN A 218 -0.06 -17.48 -15.55
C GLN A 218 1.44 -17.12 -15.56
N ASP A 219 1.79 -15.83 -15.58
CA ASP A 219 3.18 -15.38 -15.66
C ASP A 219 3.79 -15.26 -14.25
N ILE A 220 2.99 -14.87 -13.24
CA ILE A 220 3.45 -14.65 -11.85
C ILE A 220 3.22 -15.84 -10.91
N SER A 221 2.27 -16.72 -11.23
CA SER A 221 2.00 -17.99 -10.53
C SER A 221 1.20 -18.93 -11.46
N PRO A 222 1.90 -19.79 -12.23
CA PRO A 222 1.26 -20.83 -13.03
C PRO A 222 0.39 -21.77 -12.19
N VAL A 223 0.77 -21.99 -10.93
CA VAL A 223 0.04 -22.83 -9.98
C VAL A 223 -1.32 -22.24 -9.67
N LEU A 224 -1.40 -20.96 -9.27
CA LEU A 224 -2.69 -20.30 -9.02
C LEU A 224 -3.57 -20.23 -10.26
N HIS A 225 -2.96 -20.05 -11.44
CA HIS A 225 -3.68 -20.08 -12.70
C HIS A 225 -4.26 -21.46 -13.03
N ALA A 226 -3.54 -22.53 -12.71
CA ALA A 226 -3.94 -23.91 -13.01
C ALA A 226 -4.97 -24.47 -12.01
N ILE A 227 -5.12 -23.85 -10.84
CA ILE A 227 -6.09 -24.26 -9.83
C ILE A 227 -7.51 -24.23 -10.41
N LYS A 228 -8.20 -25.38 -10.31
CA LYS A 228 -9.59 -25.56 -10.72
C LYS A 228 -10.34 -26.46 -9.73
N ASN A 229 -11.56 -26.07 -9.39
CA ASN A 229 -12.52 -26.77 -8.54
C ASN A 229 -11.89 -27.32 -7.25
N THR A 230 -11.38 -26.42 -6.41
CA THR A 230 -10.73 -26.78 -5.16
C THR A 230 -11.73 -27.14 -4.06
N MET A 231 -11.21 -27.77 -3.02
CA MET A 231 -11.90 -28.00 -1.75
C MET A 231 -11.72 -26.84 -0.76
N ILE A 232 -10.94 -25.82 -1.13
CA ILE A 232 -10.62 -24.67 -0.28
C ILE A 232 -11.87 -23.80 -0.12
N ALA A 233 -12.31 -23.59 1.11
CA ALA A 233 -13.37 -22.65 1.43
C ALA A 233 -12.95 -21.21 1.06
N MET A 234 -13.89 -20.44 0.52
CA MET A 234 -13.65 -19.05 0.11
C MET A 234 -13.19 -18.19 1.32
N PRO A 235 -12.05 -17.48 1.24
CA PRO A 235 -11.50 -16.73 2.36
C PRO A 235 -12.46 -15.67 2.91
N GLY A 236 -12.65 -15.63 4.23
CA GLY A 236 -13.43 -14.59 4.88
C GLY A 236 -14.96 -14.72 4.73
N LEU A 237 -15.49 -15.76 4.09
CA LEU A 237 -16.92 -16.05 4.15
C LEU A 237 -17.25 -16.80 5.46
N ALA A 238 -18.19 -16.26 6.23
CA ALA A 238 -18.66 -16.92 7.45
C ALA A 238 -19.40 -18.23 7.12
N THR A 239 -19.16 -19.26 7.92
CA THR A 239 -19.76 -20.61 7.80
C THR A 239 -21.28 -20.64 8.04
N THR A 240 -21.92 -19.49 8.26
CA THR A 240 -23.38 -19.33 8.41
C THR A 240 -24.14 -19.49 7.11
N ALA A 241 -23.49 -19.45 5.95
CA ALA A 241 -24.11 -19.84 4.70
C ALA A 241 -24.40 -21.35 4.72
N LYS A 242 -25.65 -21.75 4.46
CA LYS A 242 -26.10 -23.17 4.36
C LYS A 242 -25.31 -24.04 3.36
N ARG A 243 -24.32 -23.48 2.66
CA ARG A 243 -23.36 -24.14 1.77
C ARG A 243 -21.98 -23.53 1.96
N ASN A 244 -20.98 -24.38 2.17
CA ASN A 244 -19.58 -24.00 2.06
C ASN A 244 -19.28 -23.70 0.59
N ILE A 245 -18.92 -22.45 0.30
CA ILE A 245 -18.54 -22.00 -1.04
C ILE A 245 -17.04 -22.23 -1.17
N THR A 246 -16.61 -23.00 -2.17
CA THR A 246 -15.20 -23.28 -2.41
C THR A 246 -14.66 -22.48 -3.58
N ILE A 247 -13.33 -22.36 -3.68
CA ILE A 247 -12.68 -21.69 -4.80
C ILE A 247 -12.78 -22.60 -6.05
N SER A 248 -13.54 -22.15 -7.05
CA SER A 248 -13.56 -22.78 -8.37
C SER A 248 -12.26 -22.47 -9.12
N HIS A 249 -11.90 -21.20 -9.32
CA HIS A 249 -10.65 -20.85 -10.00
C HIS A 249 -10.27 -19.39 -9.73
N VAL A 250 -9.03 -19.02 -10.06
CA VAL A 250 -8.52 -17.66 -9.92
C VAL A 250 -8.55 -16.96 -11.28
N HIS A 251 -8.96 -15.70 -11.31
CA HIS A 251 -8.96 -14.91 -12.54
C HIS A 251 -7.52 -14.69 -13.05
N ASN A 252 -7.33 -14.74 -14.37
CA ASN A 252 -5.99 -14.61 -14.96
C ASN A 252 -5.45 -13.18 -14.93
N ILE A 253 -6.30 -12.15 -14.80
CA ILE A 253 -5.85 -10.76 -14.80
C ILE A 253 -5.76 -10.26 -13.36
N VAL A 254 -4.58 -9.78 -12.97
CA VAL A 254 -4.33 -9.15 -11.67
C VAL A 254 -4.07 -7.67 -11.90
N SER A 255 -4.98 -6.82 -11.41
CA SER A 255 -4.85 -5.37 -11.57
C SER A 255 -4.07 -4.78 -10.40
N ILE A 256 -3.04 -4.00 -10.68
CA ILE A 256 -2.32 -3.23 -9.65
C ILE A 256 -2.99 -1.86 -9.50
N LEU A 257 -3.37 -1.50 -8.27
CA LEU A 257 -3.96 -0.20 -8.00
C LEU A 257 -2.88 0.89 -7.96
N PRO A 258 -3.14 2.09 -8.52
CA PRO A 258 -2.18 3.18 -8.61
C PRO A 258 -2.09 3.95 -7.27
N THR A 259 -1.88 3.23 -6.18
CA THR A 259 -1.62 3.82 -4.86
C THR A 259 -0.16 3.61 -4.47
N LYS A 260 0.25 4.27 -3.41
CA LYS A 260 1.60 4.22 -2.85
C LYS A 260 2.10 2.80 -2.57
N THR A 261 1.26 1.93 -2.02
CA THR A 261 1.64 0.54 -1.69
C THR A 261 1.35 -0.45 -2.83
N LYS A 262 0.86 0.03 -3.98
CA LYS A 262 0.58 -0.76 -5.20
C LYS A 262 -0.06 -2.13 -4.91
N PRO A 263 -1.18 -2.18 -4.15
CA PRO A 263 -1.83 -3.43 -3.80
C PRO A 263 -2.41 -4.10 -5.06
N LYS A 264 -2.48 -5.43 -5.01
CA LYS A 264 -2.91 -6.27 -6.13
C LYS A 264 -4.39 -6.62 -5.95
N LYS A 265 -5.24 -6.30 -6.92
CA LYS A 265 -6.65 -6.72 -6.95
C LYS A 265 -6.74 -8.13 -7.50
N LEU A 266 -7.11 -9.08 -6.64
CA LEU A 266 -7.31 -10.49 -6.97
C LEU A 266 -8.80 -10.79 -7.09
N VAL A 267 -9.17 -11.64 -8.05
CA VAL A 267 -10.55 -12.07 -8.26
C VAL A 267 -10.60 -13.59 -8.27
N PHE A 268 -11.45 -14.15 -7.41
CA PHE A 268 -11.72 -15.58 -7.29
C PHE A 268 -13.14 -15.86 -7.76
N TYR A 269 -13.35 -17.03 -8.35
CA TYR A 269 -14.66 -17.54 -8.70
C TYR A 269 -15.06 -18.61 -7.70
N GLY A 270 -16.25 -18.48 -7.10
CA GLY A 270 -16.80 -19.47 -6.20
C GLY A 270 -17.44 -20.65 -6.92
N SER A 271 -17.63 -21.75 -6.20
CA SER A 271 -18.41 -22.91 -6.64
C SER A 271 -19.89 -22.60 -6.90
N ASP A 272 -20.37 -21.45 -6.42
CA ASP A 272 -21.71 -20.90 -6.65
C ASP A 272 -21.82 -20.08 -7.94
N GLY A 273 -20.70 -19.88 -8.65
CA GLY A 273 -20.63 -19.07 -9.87
C GLY A 273 -20.48 -17.57 -9.63
N GLN A 274 -20.38 -17.13 -8.37
CA GLN A 274 -20.20 -15.72 -8.01
C GLN A 274 -18.72 -15.33 -8.01
N THR A 275 -18.45 -14.06 -8.30
CA THR A 275 -17.11 -13.47 -8.21
C THR A 275 -16.86 -12.90 -6.83
N TYR A 276 -15.71 -13.23 -6.25
CA TYR A 276 -15.21 -12.73 -4.98
C TYR A 276 -13.91 -11.97 -5.21
N THR A 277 -13.94 -10.68 -4.91
CA THR A 277 -12.82 -9.78 -5.15
C THR A 277 -12.11 -9.50 -3.84
N TYR A 278 -10.78 -9.51 -3.86
CA TYR A 278 -9.93 -9.19 -2.72
C TYR A 278 -8.87 -8.17 -3.11
N LEU A 279 -8.60 -7.25 -2.21
CA LEU A 279 -7.43 -6.41 -2.21
C LEU A 279 -6.30 -7.15 -1.49
N PHE A 280 -5.25 -7.50 -2.22
CA PHE A 280 -4.07 -8.12 -1.66
C PHE A 280 -3.03 -7.06 -1.32
N LYS A 281 -2.71 -6.94 -0.04
CA LYS A 281 -1.75 -5.99 0.50
C LYS A 281 -0.50 -6.71 0.98
N GLY A 282 0.66 -6.19 0.62
CA GLY A 282 1.97 -6.66 1.04
C GLY A 282 2.75 -5.56 1.74
N LEU A 283 3.68 -5.95 2.62
CA LEU A 283 4.47 -5.05 3.47
C LEU A 283 3.63 -4.22 4.46
N GLU A 284 2.41 -4.67 4.74
CA GLU A 284 1.48 -4.06 5.71
C GLU A 284 1.02 -5.14 6.69
N ASP A 285 1.02 -4.81 7.98
CA ASP A 285 0.43 -5.67 9.02
C ASP A 285 -1.09 -5.44 9.08
N LEU A 286 -1.86 -6.47 8.79
CA LEU A 286 -3.33 -6.42 8.76
C LEU A 286 -3.99 -7.02 10.01
N HIS A 287 -3.22 -7.44 11.02
CA HIS A 287 -3.81 -8.03 12.23
C HIS A 287 -4.65 -7.00 13.00
N LEU A 288 -4.24 -5.73 13.02
CA LEU A 288 -5.03 -4.69 13.67
C LEU A 288 -6.38 -4.51 12.97
N ASP A 289 -6.39 -4.40 11.63
CA ASP A 289 -7.61 -4.34 10.82
C ASP A 289 -8.52 -5.54 11.06
N GLU A 290 -7.96 -6.75 11.15
CA GLU A 290 -8.71 -7.97 11.49
C GLU A 290 -9.43 -7.84 12.84
N ARG A 291 -8.73 -7.35 13.88
CA ARG A 291 -9.33 -7.13 15.21
C ARG A 291 -10.43 -6.09 15.19
N ILE A 292 -10.28 -5.01 14.42
CA ILE A 292 -11.35 -4.01 14.27
C ILE A 292 -12.58 -4.64 13.61
N MET A 293 -12.42 -5.45 12.56
CA MET A 293 -13.55 -6.15 11.92
C MET A 293 -14.23 -7.15 12.85
N GLN A 294 -13.47 -7.86 13.70
CA GLN A 294 -14.01 -8.72 14.76
C GLN A 294 -14.83 -7.92 15.78
N PHE A 295 -14.33 -6.76 16.21
CA PHE A 295 -15.04 -5.86 17.12
C PHE A 295 -16.38 -5.41 16.52
N LEU A 296 -16.40 -4.99 15.26
CA LEU A 296 -17.65 -4.61 14.56
C LEU A 296 -18.65 -5.77 14.49
N SER A 297 -18.17 -7.00 14.27
CA SER A 297 -19.01 -8.20 14.27
C SER A 297 -19.66 -8.46 15.65
N ILE A 298 -18.91 -8.26 16.72
CA ILE A 298 -19.40 -8.36 18.10
C ILE A 298 -20.44 -7.24 18.37
N ALA A 299 -20.16 -6.00 17.96
CA ALA A 299 -21.09 -4.89 18.10
C ALA A 299 -22.42 -5.17 17.38
N ASN A 300 -22.37 -5.72 16.15
CA ASN A 300 -23.56 -6.15 15.42
C ASN A 300 -24.33 -7.24 16.14
N THR A 301 -23.64 -8.20 16.75
CA THR A 301 -24.28 -9.26 17.54
C THR A 301 -25.01 -8.69 18.75
N MET A 302 -24.47 -7.64 19.39
CA MET A 302 -25.14 -6.94 20.49
C MET A 302 -26.35 -6.14 20.01
N MET A 303 -26.23 -5.40 18.90
CA MET A 303 -27.33 -4.63 18.32
C MET A 303 -28.48 -5.54 17.83
N ALA A 304 -28.16 -6.70 17.27
CA ALA A 304 -29.15 -7.67 16.80
C ALA A 304 -30.05 -8.21 17.93
N ARG A 305 -29.55 -8.31 19.17
CA ARG A 305 -30.36 -8.73 20.34
C ARG A 305 -31.44 -7.72 20.72
N ASN A 306 -31.20 -6.44 20.40
CA ASN A 306 -32.11 -5.34 20.69
C ASN A 306 -33.01 -4.99 19.50
N ALA A 307 -33.00 -5.82 18.44
CA ALA A 307 -33.84 -5.58 17.27
C ALA A 307 -35.33 -5.76 17.62
N ASP A 308 -36.14 -4.82 17.14
CA ASP A 308 -37.59 -4.79 17.34
C ASP A 308 -38.26 -6.08 16.80
N PRO A 309 -39.36 -6.60 17.38
CA PRO A 309 -40.05 -7.81 16.90
C PRO A 309 -40.54 -7.71 15.45
N ALA A 310 -40.59 -6.50 14.88
CA ALA A 310 -40.87 -6.22 13.49
C ALA A 310 -39.75 -6.63 12.50
N GLY A 311 -38.60 -7.10 13.00
CA GLY A 311 -37.54 -7.73 12.19
C GLY A 311 -36.63 -6.78 11.40
N ASN A 312 -36.83 -5.45 11.51
CA ASN A 312 -36.00 -4.46 10.84
C ASN A 312 -34.88 -3.96 11.76
N ASN A 313 -33.78 -4.72 11.86
CA ASN A 313 -32.59 -4.22 12.54
C ASN A 313 -31.90 -3.15 11.67
N LEU A 314 -32.21 -1.89 11.93
CA LEU A 314 -31.59 -0.74 11.25
C LEU A 314 -30.21 -0.39 11.82
N TYR A 315 -29.86 -0.92 13.00
CA TYR A 315 -28.58 -0.68 13.64
C TYR A 315 -27.59 -1.79 13.26
N CYS A 316 -26.74 -1.48 12.28
CA CYS A 316 -25.73 -2.39 11.79
C CYS A 316 -24.48 -1.60 11.37
N ALA A 317 -23.33 -2.01 11.86
CA ALA A 317 -22.03 -1.56 11.39
C ALA A 317 -21.61 -2.45 10.22
N ARG A 318 -21.45 -1.87 9.03
CA ARG A 318 -20.88 -2.62 7.90
C ARG A 318 -19.44 -3.01 8.24
N HIS A 319 -19.11 -4.27 8.01
CA HIS A 319 -17.74 -4.76 8.14
C HIS A 319 -17.44 -5.70 6.99
N TYR A 320 -16.15 -5.82 6.67
CA TYR A 320 -15.64 -6.71 5.63
C TYR A 320 -14.63 -7.68 6.24
N SER A 321 -14.31 -8.74 5.52
CA SER A 321 -13.39 -9.76 6.03
C SER A 321 -11.95 -9.41 5.68
N VAL A 322 -11.08 -9.48 6.69
CA VAL A 322 -9.62 -9.30 6.58
C VAL A 322 -8.97 -10.62 6.95
N ILE A 323 -8.06 -11.10 6.11
CA ILE A 323 -7.40 -12.40 6.25
C ILE A 323 -5.87 -12.16 6.24
N PRO A 324 -5.23 -12.03 7.40
CA PRO A 324 -3.78 -12.01 7.50
C PRO A 324 -3.19 -13.32 6.98
N LEU A 325 -2.21 -13.23 6.08
CA LEU A 325 -1.49 -14.38 5.51
C LEU A 325 -0.07 -14.52 6.08
N GLY A 326 0.31 -13.64 7.01
CA GLY A 326 1.61 -13.55 7.65
C GLY A 326 1.74 -12.22 8.40
N PRO A 327 2.93 -11.91 8.94
CA PRO A 327 3.14 -10.69 9.74
C PRO A 327 2.99 -9.39 8.93
N ARG A 328 3.10 -9.44 7.60
CA ARG A 328 3.11 -8.24 6.74
C ARG A 328 2.43 -8.45 5.39
N SER A 329 1.44 -9.32 5.34
CA SER A 329 0.68 -9.55 4.11
C SER A 329 -0.69 -10.09 4.46
N GLY A 330 -1.69 -9.73 3.67
CA GLY A 330 -3.00 -10.36 3.78
C GLY A 330 -3.99 -9.87 2.74
N LEU A 331 -5.19 -10.45 2.81
CA LEU A 331 -6.30 -10.18 1.91
C LEU A 331 -7.35 -9.34 2.63
N ILE A 332 -7.85 -8.32 1.96
CA ILE A 332 -9.01 -7.55 2.40
C ILE A 332 -10.12 -7.77 1.39
N SER A 333 -11.30 -8.13 1.86
CA SER A 333 -12.45 -8.33 0.97
C SER A 333 -12.85 -7.02 0.31
N TRP A 334 -13.08 -7.05 -0.99
CA TRP A 334 -13.53 -5.89 -1.73
C TRP A 334 -15.04 -5.70 -1.53
N VAL A 335 -15.45 -4.46 -1.23
CA VAL A 335 -16.86 -4.10 -1.10
C VAL A 335 -17.32 -3.49 -2.41
N ASP A 336 -18.14 -4.23 -3.16
CA ASP A 336 -18.75 -3.76 -4.40
C ASP A 336 -19.96 -2.86 -4.15
N GLY A 337 -20.32 -2.04 -5.15
CA GLY A 337 -21.52 -1.20 -5.11
C GLY A 337 -21.41 0.07 -4.27
N THR A 338 -20.24 0.35 -3.70
CA THR A 338 -20.00 1.56 -2.91
C THR A 338 -19.32 2.65 -3.73
N THR A 339 -19.58 3.90 -3.38
CA THR A 339 -18.99 5.09 -4.00
C THR A 339 -18.29 5.92 -2.92
N PRO A 340 -16.98 6.24 -3.06
CA PRO A 340 -16.32 7.18 -2.16
C PRO A 340 -16.97 8.56 -2.21
N VAL A 341 -17.15 9.20 -1.05
CA VAL A 341 -17.75 10.55 -0.99
C VAL A 341 -16.95 11.56 -1.80
N PHE A 342 -15.61 11.40 -1.85
CA PHE A 342 -14.75 12.26 -2.64
C PHE A 342 -15.07 12.20 -4.15
N ALA A 343 -15.52 11.04 -4.65
CA ALA A 343 -15.90 10.89 -6.04
C ALA A 343 -17.12 11.73 -6.39
N LEU A 344 -18.05 11.94 -5.45
CA LEU A 344 -19.22 12.82 -5.65
C LEU A 344 -18.78 14.28 -5.77
N TYR A 345 -17.91 14.74 -4.87
CA TYR A 345 -17.33 16.09 -4.90
C TYR A 345 -16.56 16.34 -6.20
N LYS A 346 -15.68 15.40 -6.58
CA LYS A 346 -14.90 15.49 -7.83
C LYS A 346 -15.78 15.55 -9.07
N ARG A 347 -16.85 14.74 -9.14
CA ARG A 347 -17.82 14.78 -10.26
C ARG A 347 -18.55 16.12 -10.32
N TRP A 348 -18.90 16.71 -9.17
CA TRP A 348 -19.47 18.05 -9.12
C TRP A 348 -18.51 19.10 -9.68
N GLN A 349 -17.24 19.13 -9.24
CA GLN A 349 -16.23 20.07 -9.76
C GLN A 349 -16.06 19.94 -11.29
N GLN A 350 -16.03 18.70 -11.80
CA GLN A 350 -15.96 18.45 -13.25
C GLN A 350 -17.16 19.03 -13.99
N ARG A 351 -18.36 18.92 -13.42
CA ARG A 351 -19.57 19.52 -14.01
C ARG A 351 -19.52 21.03 -14.00
N GLU A 352 -19.07 21.66 -12.91
CA GLU A 352 -18.93 23.12 -12.84
C GLU A 352 -17.92 23.65 -13.87
N LEU A 353 -16.78 22.98 -14.05
CA LEU A 353 -15.79 23.33 -15.08
C LEU A 353 -16.33 23.13 -16.51
N ALA A 354 -17.22 22.16 -16.71
CA ALA A 354 -17.85 21.89 -18.00
C ALA A 354 -19.05 22.80 -18.29
N LYS A 355 -19.55 23.58 -17.33
CA LYS A 355 -20.61 24.56 -17.60
C LYS A 355 -20.07 25.61 -18.57
N PRO A 356 -20.79 25.90 -19.66
CA PRO A 356 -20.41 26.96 -20.58
C PRO A 356 -20.67 28.32 -19.92
N ASN A 357 -19.81 28.73 -19.00
CA ASN A 357 -19.74 30.13 -18.60
C ASN A 357 -19.05 30.88 -19.74
N ALA A 358 -19.88 31.60 -20.48
CA ALA A 358 -19.49 32.55 -21.50
C ALA A 358 -18.51 33.58 -20.91
N LYS A 359 -17.19 33.35 -21.08
CA LYS A 359 -16.19 34.40 -21.36
C LYS A 359 -14.80 33.89 -21.74
N ASP A 360 -14.41 32.64 -21.49
CA ASP A 360 -13.07 32.16 -21.86
C ASP A 360 -13.08 30.78 -22.53
N PHE A 361 -13.05 30.77 -23.86
CA PHE A 361 -13.03 29.57 -24.71
C PHE A 361 -11.66 28.85 -24.74
N HIS A 362 -10.72 29.22 -23.87
CA HIS A 362 -9.34 28.72 -23.89
C HIS A 362 -9.01 27.62 -22.87
N LEU A 363 -9.95 27.19 -22.02
CA LEU A 363 -9.72 26.21 -20.94
C LEU A 363 -10.34 24.83 -21.19
N ALA A 364 -10.46 24.39 -22.44
CA ALA A 364 -10.93 23.03 -22.81
C ALA A 364 -10.03 21.87 -22.31
N SER A 365 -8.98 22.17 -21.53
CA SER A 365 -8.09 21.21 -20.86
C SER A 365 -7.88 21.55 -19.37
N ALA A 366 -8.82 22.24 -18.71
CA ALA A 366 -8.71 22.50 -17.28
C ALA A 366 -8.85 21.20 -16.48
N THR A 367 -7.74 20.75 -15.89
CA THR A 367 -7.75 19.66 -14.91
C THR A 367 -8.40 20.16 -13.63
N VAL A 368 -9.23 19.32 -13.00
CA VAL A 368 -9.80 19.62 -11.68
C VAL A 368 -8.65 19.92 -10.71
N PRO A 369 -8.62 21.11 -10.08
CA PRO A 369 -7.56 21.46 -9.14
C PRO A 369 -7.61 20.54 -7.92
N ARG A 370 -6.45 20.26 -7.33
CA ARG A 370 -6.38 19.41 -6.13
C ARG A 370 -6.97 20.14 -4.93
N PRO A 371 -7.51 19.42 -3.93
CA PRO A 371 -8.01 20.06 -2.70
C PRO A 371 -6.97 20.95 -2.01
N SER A 372 -5.70 20.53 -2.00
CA SER A 372 -4.58 21.32 -1.47
C SER A 372 -4.38 22.62 -2.24
N GLU A 373 -4.34 22.56 -3.57
CA GLU A 373 -4.20 23.75 -4.44
C GLU A 373 -5.32 24.76 -4.20
N LEU A 374 -6.58 24.30 -4.12
CA LEU A 374 -7.73 25.17 -3.83
C LEU A 374 -7.60 25.88 -2.49
N PHE A 375 -7.22 25.13 -1.45
CA PHE A 375 -7.06 25.67 -0.11
C PHE A 375 -5.90 26.67 -0.02
N TYR A 376 -4.73 26.34 -0.59
CA TYR A 376 -3.57 27.22 -0.59
C TYR A 376 -3.80 28.51 -1.38
N ASN A 377 -4.48 28.44 -2.53
CA ASN A 377 -4.84 29.63 -3.31
C ASN A 377 -5.67 30.61 -2.47
N LYS A 378 -6.70 30.12 -1.76
CA LYS A 378 -7.51 30.95 -0.86
C LYS A 378 -6.71 31.50 0.32
N LEU A 379 -5.81 30.72 0.92
CA LEU A 379 -4.94 31.23 2.00
C LEU A 379 -4.07 32.40 1.55
N VAL A 380 -3.51 32.32 0.35
CA VAL A 380 -2.69 33.39 -0.24
C VAL A 380 -3.53 34.63 -0.54
N GLU A 381 -4.75 34.45 -1.06
CA GLU A 381 -5.71 35.56 -1.29
C GLU A 381 -6.05 36.30 0.01
N HIS A 382 -6.17 35.57 1.13
CA HIS A 382 -6.38 36.14 2.47
C HIS A 382 -5.08 36.60 3.18
N GLY A 383 -3.97 36.69 2.45
CA GLY A 383 -2.75 37.36 2.91
C GLY A 383 -1.76 36.47 3.68
N VAL A 384 -1.91 35.16 3.67
CA VAL A 384 -0.92 34.23 4.25
C VAL A 384 0.30 34.16 3.33
N LYS A 385 1.44 34.71 3.80
CA LYS A 385 2.70 34.76 3.02
C LYS A 385 3.56 33.51 3.19
N ASN A 386 3.52 32.88 4.36
CA ASN A 386 4.30 31.69 4.69
C ASN A 386 3.38 30.47 4.63
N ILE A 387 3.38 29.79 3.48
CA ILE A 387 2.56 28.59 3.25
C ILE A 387 3.17 27.36 3.94
N ASP A 388 4.48 27.38 4.16
CA ASP A 388 5.19 26.24 4.71
C ASP A 388 4.94 26.16 6.23
N ASN A 389 5.04 27.27 6.97
CA ASN A 389 4.85 27.21 8.43
C ASN A 389 3.37 27.29 8.88
N ARG A 390 2.68 26.14 8.88
CA ARG A 390 1.28 26.01 9.32
C ARG A 390 1.01 26.55 10.72
N LYS A 391 1.98 26.49 11.64
CA LYS A 391 1.82 26.96 13.03
C LYS A 391 1.64 28.47 13.14
N GLU A 392 2.08 29.22 12.12
CA GLU A 392 1.98 30.69 12.07
C GLU A 392 0.66 31.19 11.48
N TRP A 393 -0.20 30.29 10.99
CA TRP A 393 -1.43 30.68 10.31
C TRP A 393 -2.48 31.26 11.27
N PRO A 394 -3.03 32.45 10.99
CA PRO A 394 -4.07 33.05 11.82
C PRO A 394 -5.36 32.21 11.82
N LEU A 395 -5.87 31.88 13.02
CA LEU A 395 -7.11 31.12 13.14
C LEU A 395 -8.33 31.83 12.52
N SER A 396 -8.35 33.17 12.54
CA SER A 396 -9.40 33.96 11.89
C SER A 396 -9.42 33.72 10.38
N THR A 397 -8.26 33.79 9.73
CA THR A 397 -8.10 33.54 8.30
C THR A 397 -8.52 32.12 7.93
N LEU A 398 -8.15 31.12 8.72
CA LEU A 398 -8.56 29.73 8.48
C LEU A 398 -10.09 29.56 8.53
N LYS A 399 -10.77 30.25 9.46
CA LYS A 399 -12.24 30.22 9.55
C LYS A 399 -12.90 30.93 8.37
N GLU A 400 -12.34 32.05 7.93
CA GLU A 400 -12.84 32.81 6.77
C GLU A 400 -12.72 31.97 5.49
N VAL A 401 -11.54 31.40 5.23
CA VAL A 401 -11.28 30.51 4.09
C VAL A 401 -12.22 29.30 4.10
N LEU A 402 -12.42 28.67 5.26
CA LEU A 402 -13.37 27.56 5.40
C LEU A 402 -14.80 28.00 5.04
N THR A 403 -15.25 29.14 5.58
CA THR A 403 -16.60 29.66 5.35
C THR A 403 -16.83 29.98 3.87
N GLU A 404 -15.82 30.53 3.21
CA GLU A 404 -15.84 30.83 1.78
C GLU A 404 -15.93 29.55 0.93
N LEU A 405 -15.07 28.56 1.19
CA LEU A 405 -15.10 27.27 0.49
C LEU A 405 -16.42 26.51 0.71
N MET A 406 -17.00 26.61 1.90
CA MET A 406 -18.33 26.06 2.20
C MET A 406 -19.44 26.77 1.41
N ALA A 407 -19.33 28.08 1.18
CA ALA A 407 -20.30 28.83 0.39
C ALA A 407 -20.20 28.53 -1.13
N GLU A 408 -19.01 28.18 -1.62
CA GLU A 408 -18.78 27.78 -3.01
C GLU A 408 -19.33 26.37 -3.33
N THR A 409 -19.42 25.49 -2.33
CA THR A 409 -19.83 24.10 -2.50
C THR A 409 -21.30 23.89 -2.08
N PRO A 410 -22.15 23.27 -2.91
CA PRO A 410 -23.51 22.92 -2.52
C PRO A 410 -23.55 21.97 -1.31
N ASP A 411 -24.47 22.23 -0.38
CA ASP A 411 -24.68 21.42 0.82
C ASP A 411 -25.56 20.17 0.59
N ASP A 412 -26.08 20.00 -0.63
CA ASP A 412 -27.05 18.97 -1.00
C ASP A 412 -26.51 17.90 -1.96
N LEU A 413 -25.19 17.80 -2.12
CA LEU A 413 -24.57 16.83 -3.03
C LEU A 413 -24.98 15.39 -2.72
N ILE A 414 -24.84 14.95 -1.47
CA ILE A 414 -25.18 13.57 -1.07
C ILE A 414 -26.69 13.34 -1.16
N SER A 415 -27.51 14.28 -0.66
CA SER A 415 -28.97 14.11 -0.62
C SER A 415 -29.58 14.04 -2.03
N LYS A 416 -29.07 14.83 -2.98
CA LYS A 416 -29.45 14.76 -4.40
C LYS A 416 -29.05 13.43 -5.05
N GLU A 417 -27.84 12.94 -4.77
CA GLU A 417 -27.39 11.66 -5.34
C GLU A 417 -28.24 10.50 -4.81
N LEU A 418 -28.58 10.48 -3.52
CA LEU A 418 -29.50 9.48 -2.94
C LEU A 418 -30.91 9.58 -3.56
N TRP A 419 -31.41 10.79 -3.81
CA TRP A 419 -32.69 11.00 -4.49
C TRP A 419 -32.67 10.49 -5.93
N CYS A 420 -31.65 10.85 -6.71
CA CYS A 420 -31.52 10.46 -8.12
C CYS A 420 -31.35 8.95 -8.32
N ASN A 421 -30.80 8.23 -7.34
CA ASN A 421 -30.66 6.78 -7.39
C ASN A 421 -31.90 6.02 -6.89
N ALA A 422 -32.84 6.70 -6.23
CA ALA A 422 -34.04 6.07 -5.70
C ALA A 422 -35.10 5.82 -6.80
N VAL A 423 -35.67 4.62 -6.81
CA VAL A 423 -36.71 4.24 -7.80
C VAL A 423 -38.08 4.85 -7.45
N SER A 424 -38.32 5.16 -6.17
CA SER A 424 -39.57 5.73 -5.68
C SER A 424 -39.35 6.57 -4.42
N THR A 425 -40.32 7.41 -4.08
CA THR A 425 -40.30 8.23 -2.85
C THR A 425 -40.19 7.38 -1.58
N THR A 426 -40.85 6.22 -1.55
CA THR A 426 -40.74 5.27 -0.43
C THR A 426 -39.34 4.68 -0.34
N SER A 427 -38.74 4.29 -1.47
CA SER A 427 -37.35 3.79 -1.50
C SER A 427 -36.38 4.86 -1.03
N TRP A 428 -36.52 6.10 -1.50
CA TRP A 428 -35.71 7.22 -1.04
C TRP A 428 -35.81 7.44 0.47
N TRP A 429 -37.03 7.43 1.02
CA TRP A 429 -37.23 7.56 2.47
C TRP A 429 -36.51 6.46 3.26
N GLN A 430 -36.56 5.21 2.78
CA GLN A 430 -35.84 4.10 3.44
C GLN A 430 -34.33 4.23 3.34
N VAL A 431 -33.81 4.66 2.18
CA VAL A 431 -32.37 4.89 1.96
C VAL A 431 -31.86 6.02 2.87
N VAL A 432 -32.56 7.15 2.93
CA VAL A 432 -32.19 8.27 3.82
C VAL A 432 -32.24 7.84 5.28
N LYS A 433 -33.30 7.12 5.67
CA LYS A 433 -33.42 6.56 7.01
C LYS A 433 -32.22 5.68 7.34
N ARG A 434 -31.87 4.73 6.46
CA ARG A 434 -30.76 3.79 6.62
C ARG A 434 -29.42 4.51 6.70
N TYR A 435 -29.18 5.51 5.86
CA TYR A 435 -28.01 6.39 5.94
C TYR A 435 -27.87 7.05 7.30
N SER A 436 -28.94 7.65 7.83
CA SER A 436 -28.90 8.26 9.16
C SER A 436 -28.52 7.27 10.28
N TYR A 437 -29.06 6.05 10.24
CA TYR A 437 -28.70 5.01 11.22
C TYR A 437 -27.27 4.49 11.05
N SER A 438 -26.83 4.24 9.80
CA SER A 438 -25.49 3.76 9.51
C SER A 438 -24.43 4.75 9.96
N VAL A 439 -24.62 6.04 9.67
CA VAL A 439 -23.74 7.11 10.14
C VAL A 439 -23.73 7.16 11.66
N ALA A 440 -24.89 7.14 12.32
CA ALA A 440 -24.96 7.20 13.78
C ALA A 440 -24.20 6.03 14.45
N VAL A 441 -24.38 4.81 13.95
CA VAL A 441 -23.68 3.62 14.45
C VAL A 441 -22.17 3.77 14.27
N MET A 442 -21.71 4.12 13.06
CA MET A 442 -20.29 4.24 12.78
C MET A 442 -19.64 5.44 13.49
N SER A 443 -20.38 6.53 13.75
CA SER A 443 -19.90 7.67 14.53
C SER A 443 -19.69 7.29 16.01
N ILE A 444 -20.64 6.58 16.63
CA ILE A 444 -20.52 6.15 18.04
C ILE A 444 -19.38 5.14 18.18
N ILE A 445 -19.34 4.13 17.29
CA ILE A 445 -18.27 3.14 17.29
C ILE A 445 -16.91 3.80 17.05
N GLY A 446 -16.85 4.73 16.08
CA GLY A 446 -15.63 5.48 15.79
C GLY A 446 -15.13 6.30 16.97
N TYR A 447 -16.04 6.92 17.72
CA TYR A 447 -15.70 7.63 18.96
C TYR A 447 -15.15 6.69 20.05
N ILE A 448 -15.76 5.51 20.24
CA ILE A 448 -15.34 4.54 21.26
C ILE A 448 -13.96 3.96 20.95
N ILE A 449 -13.71 3.62 19.68
CA ILE A 449 -12.44 3.01 19.24
C ILE A 449 -11.34 4.05 19.08
N GLY A 450 -11.69 5.31 18.81
CA GLY A 450 -10.72 6.35 18.43
C GLY A 450 -10.31 6.26 16.95
N LEU A 451 -11.25 5.94 16.06
CA LEU A 451 -10.98 5.82 14.62
C LEU A 451 -10.57 7.18 14.01
N GLY A 452 -9.34 7.27 13.51
CA GLY A 452 -8.81 8.42 12.75
C GLY A 452 -8.94 8.29 11.23
N ASP A 453 -8.33 9.20 10.46
CA ASP A 453 -8.23 9.12 8.99
C ASP A 453 -9.57 9.07 8.22
N ARG A 454 -10.52 9.94 8.62
CA ARG A 454 -11.89 10.01 8.07
C ARG A 454 -11.98 10.85 6.77
N HIS A 455 -10.96 10.80 5.91
CA HIS A 455 -10.99 11.53 4.65
C HIS A 455 -12.04 10.97 3.68
N LEU A 456 -12.47 11.77 2.70
CA LEU A 456 -13.59 11.44 1.82
C LEU A 456 -13.36 10.23 0.88
N ASP A 457 -12.11 9.77 0.72
CA ASP A 457 -11.81 8.51 0.04
C ASP A 457 -11.99 7.25 0.92
N ASN A 458 -11.95 7.39 2.25
CA ASN A 458 -12.13 6.29 3.22
C ASN A 458 -13.59 6.15 3.68
N VAL A 459 -14.42 7.17 3.43
CA VAL A 459 -15.86 7.12 3.68
C VAL A 459 -16.56 6.76 2.38
N LEU A 460 -17.12 5.56 2.34
CA LEU A 460 -17.82 5.01 1.20
C LEU A 460 -19.32 5.03 1.47
N ILE A 461 -20.14 5.23 0.44
CA ILE A 461 -21.60 5.17 0.56
C ILE A 461 -22.13 4.21 -0.51
N ASP A 462 -23.00 3.28 -0.11
CA ASP A 462 -23.84 2.54 -1.03
C ASP A 462 -25.07 3.39 -1.38
N LEU A 463 -25.11 3.94 -2.59
CA LEU A 463 -26.19 4.83 -3.04
C LEU A 463 -27.54 4.11 -3.21
N LEU A 464 -27.56 2.77 -3.29
CA LEU A 464 -28.76 1.98 -3.43
C LEU A 464 -29.42 1.66 -2.08
N THR A 465 -28.60 1.42 -1.05
CA THR A 465 -29.10 1.03 0.28
C THR A 465 -29.04 2.16 1.30
N GLY A 466 -28.13 3.12 1.13
CA GLY A 466 -27.83 4.17 2.09
C GLY A 466 -26.80 3.77 3.15
N ASP A 467 -26.26 2.55 3.12
CA ASP A 467 -25.22 2.14 4.08
C ASP A 467 -23.91 2.94 3.88
N VAL A 468 -23.23 3.20 4.99
CA VAL A 468 -21.92 3.86 5.08
C VAL A 468 -20.88 2.89 5.60
#